data_AF-A0A2G5VQF9-F1
#
_entry.id   AF-A0A2G5VQF9-F1
#
_cell.length_a   1.000
_cell.length_b   1.000
_cell.length_c   1.000
_cell.angle_alpha   90.00
_cell.angle_beta   90.00
_cell.angle_gamma   90.00
#
_symmetry.space_group_name_H-M   'P 1'
#
loop_
_entity.id
_entity.type
_entity.pdbx_description
1 polymer ?
#
loop_
_entity_poly.entity_id
_entity_poly.type
_entity_poly.pdbx_seq_one_letter_code
_entity_poly.pdbx_strand_id
1 'polypeptide(L)'
;MPAGLFKTIFRIQTKDFRIQALEKFFSNTEAPACGSRIVVLLKRYPNEADNSRLVSLIRSHHSILNVITSATPSGGSQPKSMYSVSSKTNGMGAFVDDYYFDPIVSRFPLFNNTYPVYATTVQVSGSGTKNLPNLYLPNPYPYYIAITYQDHVPIDSFQSINLRWANPNDSGNFEVNLNDVSSVYYSGTYAHDFFMFNATNYNMTLDYNYSGMDVQNLQIRIYSKT
;
A
#
# COMPACT_ATOMS: atom_id res chain seq x y z
N MET A 1 -15.63 -26.18 8.75
CA MET A 1 -14.27 -26.17 8.17
C MET A 1 -13.40 -25.37 9.11
N PRO A 2 -12.29 -25.91 9.63
CA PRO A 2 -11.53 -25.26 10.70
C PRO A 2 -10.77 -24.05 10.17
N ALA A 3 -10.73 -22.98 11.00
CA ALA A 3 -10.04 -21.74 10.73
C ALA A 3 -8.56 -21.99 10.42
N GLY A 4 -8.12 -21.55 9.23
CA GLY A 4 -6.72 -21.59 8.80
C GLY A 4 -5.83 -20.81 9.76
N LEU A 5 -5.16 -21.57 10.61
CA LEU A 5 -4.20 -21.17 11.62
C LEU A 5 -2.89 -20.70 10.94
N PHE A 6 -2.30 -19.64 11.50
CA PHE A 6 -1.00 -19.02 11.19
C PHE A 6 -0.89 -18.15 9.92
N LYS A 7 -1.20 -16.86 10.09
CA LYS A 7 -0.54 -15.80 9.31
C LYS A 7 0.48 -15.15 10.21
N THR A 8 1.75 -15.39 9.92
CA THR A 8 2.81 -14.75 10.69
C THR A 8 3.00 -13.34 10.16
N ILE A 9 2.64 -12.36 11.01
CA ILE A 9 2.95 -10.95 10.78
C ILE A 9 4.35 -10.72 11.33
N PHE A 10 5.31 -10.53 10.45
CA PHE A 10 6.67 -10.18 10.84
C PHE A 10 6.84 -8.68 10.81
N ARG A 11 7.17 -8.10 11.97
CA ARG A 11 7.59 -6.70 12.11
C ARG A 11 9.10 -6.66 12.11
N ILE A 12 9.69 -6.10 11.06
CA ILE A 12 11.13 -5.81 11.02
C ILE A 12 11.30 -4.32 11.35
N GLN A 13 11.86 -4.05 12.53
CA GLN A 13 12.34 -2.74 12.95
C GLN A 13 13.85 -2.79 13.04
N THR A 14 14.55 -2.13 12.12
CA THR A 14 16.00 -1.99 12.23
C THR A 14 16.41 -0.57 11.91
N LYS A 15 17.44 -0.09 12.62
CA LYS A 15 18.09 1.19 12.35
C LYS A 15 18.81 1.17 10.99
N ASP A 16 19.25 -0.02 10.58
CA ASP A 16 19.89 -0.31 9.30
C ASP A 16 19.16 -1.47 8.62
N PHE A 17 18.07 -1.18 7.90
CA PHE A 17 17.38 -2.22 7.12
C PHE A 17 18.25 -2.61 5.93
N ARG A 18 18.56 -3.90 5.83
CA ARG A 18 19.25 -4.48 4.68
C ARG A 18 18.33 -5.49 4.03
N ILE A 19 18.29 -5.49 2.70
CA ILE A 19 17.54 -6.46 1.88
C ILE A 19 17.85 -7.91 2.33
N GLN A 20 19.10 -8.18 2.72
CA GLN A 20 19.55 -9.47 3.27
C GLN A 20 18.72 -10.00 4.45
N ALA A 21 18.11 -9.13 5.26
CA ALA A 21 17.26 -9.56 6.37
C ALA A 21 15.98 -10.26 5.86
N LEU A 22 15.38 -9.75 4.77
CA LEU A 22 14.25 -10.41 4.12
C LEU A 22 14.68 -11.69 3.42
N GLU A 23 15.86 -11.70 2.79
CA GLU A 23 16.37 -12.92 2.15
C GLU A 23 16.57 -14.05 3.16
N LYS A 24 17.16 -13.73 4.33
CA LYS A 24 17.33 -14.68 5.43
C LYS A 24 15.98 -15.21 5.92
N PHE A 25 14.97 -14.34 6.01
CA PHE A 25 13.61 -14.72 6.37
C PHE A 25 13.03 -15.76 5.39
N PHE A 26 13.14 -15.52 4.09
CA PHE A 26 12.63 -16.45 3.07
C PHE A 26 13.45 -17.73 2.93
N SER A 27 14.72 -17.74 3.33
CA SER A 27 15.53 -18.96 3.40
C SER A 27 15.32 -19.79 4.67
N ASN A 28 14.47 -19.33 5.59
CA ASN A 28 14.24 -20.03 6.85
C ASN A 28 13.51 -21.37 6.63
N THR A 29 14.00 -22.43 7.26
CA THR A 29 13.39 -23.77 7.23
C THR A 29 12.58 -24.09 8.49
N GLU A 30 12.67 -23.27 9.54
CA GLU A 30 11.97 -23.48 10.82
C GLU A 30 10.47 -23.18 10.73
N ALA A 31 10.07 -22.24 9.87
CA ALA A 31 8.68 -21.85 9.66
C ALA A 31 8.41 -21.55 8.17
N PRO A 32 7.21 -21.90 7.66
CA PRO A 32 6.88 -21.64 6.27
C PRO A 32 6.80 -20.13 5.99
N ALA A 33 7.61 -19.66 5.05
CA ALA A 33 7.54 -18.28 4.56
C ALA A 33 6.43 -18.08 3.52
N CYS A 34 5.89 -19.15 2.94
CA CYS A 34 4.86 -19.08 1.90
C CYS A 34 3.56 -18.43 2.44
N GLY A 35 2.98 -17.51 1.68
CA GLY A 35 1.76 -16.78 2.07
C GLY A 35 1.96 -15.71 3.15
N SER A 36 3.22 -15.40 3.50
CA SER A 36 3.54 -14.42 4.55
C SER A 36 3.09 -13.02 4.19
N ARG A 37 2.71 -12.26 5.21
CA ARG A 37 2.38 -10.83 5.12
C ARG A 37 3.34 -10.08 6.00
N ILE A 38 4.24 -9.36 5.35
CA ILE A 38 5.40 -8.77 6.01
C ILE A 38 5.16 -7.27 6.11
N VAL A 39 5.51 -6.68 7.26
CA VAL A 39 5.57 -5.22 7.42
C VAL A 39 7.00 -4.81 7.79
N VAL A 40 7.54 -3.87 7.02
CA VAL A 40 8.84 -3.26 7.29
C VAL A 40 8.61 -1.82 7.72
N LEU A 41 9.12 -1.47 8.90
CA LEU A 41 9.19 -0.09 9.36
C LEU A 41 10.58 0.45 9.03
N LEU A 42 10.65 1.36 8.08
CA LEU A 42 11.89 1.75 7.41
C LEU A 42 12.33 3.15 7.84
N LYS A 43 13.24 3.22 8.82
CA LYS A 43 13.82 4.51 9.29
C LYS A 43 14.97 5.02 8.42
N ARG A 44 15.70 4.11 7.76
CA ARG A 44 16.81 4.41 6.86
C ARG A 44 16.51 3.83 5.48
N TYR A 45 16.68 4.58 4.41
CA TYR A 45 16.47 4.06 3.06
C TYR A 45 17.55 3.04 2.68
N PRO A 46 17.24 2.06 1.80
CA PRO A 46 18.26 1.30 1.12
C PRO A 46 19.19 2.20 0.31
N ASN A 47 20.36 1.68 -0.04
CA ASN A 47 21.25 2.32 -1.02
C ASN A 47 21.12 1.69 -2.41
N GLU A 48 20.54 0.49 -2.47
CA GLU A 48 20.33 -0.29 -3.68
C GLU A 48 18.99 0.06 -4.34
N ALA A 49 19.07 0.47 -5.61
CA ALA A 49 17.88 0.75 -6.43
C ALA A 49 17.30 -0.51 -7.07
N ASP A 50 18.15 -1.47 -7.44
CA ASP A 50 17.70 -2.74 -8.01
C ASP A 50 17.07 -3.62 -6.92
N ASN A 51 15.79 -3.90 -7.11
CA ASN A 51 14.98 -4.70 -6.22
C ASN A 51 14.39 -5.96 -6.90
N SER A 52 14.86 -6.28 -8.11
CA SER A 52 14.33 -7.39 -8.93
C SER A 52 14.41 -8.74 -8.21
N ARG A 53 15.57 -9.08 -7.64
CA ARG A 53 15.78 -10.31 -6.88
C ARG A 53 14.85 -10.42 -5.68
N LEU A 54 14.72 -9.33 -4.90
CA LEU A 54 13.86 -9.30 -3.72
C LEU A 54 12.38 -9.49 -4.10
N VAL A 55 11.93 -8.80 -5.16
CA VAL A 55 10.57 -8.94 -5.68
C VAL A 55 10.30 -10.38 -6.14
N SER A 56 11.23 -10.98 -6.90
CA SER A 56 11.11 -12.36 -7.35
C SER A 56 11.01 -13.35 -6.18
N LEU A 57 11.82 -13.15 -5.14
CA LEU A 57 11.82 -13.99 -3.93
C LEU A 57 10.52 -13.89 -3.14
N ILE A 58 9.99 -12.67 -2.95
CA ILE A 58 8.71 -12.48 -2.25
C ILE A 58 7.57 -13.14 -3.04
N ARG A 59 7.56 -12.96 -4.37
CA ARG A 59 6.53 -13.53 -5.25
C ARG A 59 6.59 -15.05 -5.32
N SER A 60 7.78 -15.66 -5.33
CA SER A 60 7.92 -17.13 -5.34
C SER A 60 7.36 -17.77 -4.07
N HIS A 61 7.27 -17.00 -2.98
CA HIS A 61 6.65 -17.41 -1.72
C HIS A 61 5.19 -16.94 -1.59
N HIS A 62 4.55 -16.47 -2.68
CA HIS A 62 3.18 -15.95 -2.65
C HIS A 62 2.94 -14.94 -1.51
N SER A 63 3.97 -14.18 -1.16
CA SER A 63 3.99 -13.30 0.00
C SER A 63 3.72 -11.86 -0.42
N ILE A 64 3.31 -11.04 0.55
CA ILE A 64 2.99 -9.62 0.36
C ILE A 64 3.87 -8.81 1.29
N LEU A 65 4.51 -7.76 0.75
CA LEU A 65 5.33 -6.85 1.53
C LEU A 65 4.67 -5.48 1.64
N ASN A 66 4.35 -5.08 2.86
CA ASN A 66 3.98 -3.72 3.21
C ASN A 66 5.19 -2.98 3.79
N VAL A 67 5.28 -1.68 3.51
CA VAL A 67 6.40 -0.84 3.94
C VAL A 67 5.83 0.47 4.48
N ILE A 68 6.26 0.84 5.67
CA ILE A 68 6.01 2.16 6.26
C ILE A 68 7.36 2.83 6.38
N THR A 69 7.56 3.87 5.59
CA THR A 69 8.83 4.56 5.41
C THR A 69 8.81 5.89 6.14
N SER A 70 9.89 6.19 6.85
CA SER A 70 10.06 7.45 7.57
C SER A 70 10.16 8.61 6.58
N ALA A 71 9.35 9.65 6.78
CA ALA A 71 9.47 10.90 6.03
C ALA A 71 10.74 11.70 6.38
N THR A 72 11.36 11.41 7.54
CA THR A 72 12.58 12.06 8.04
C THR A 72 13.74 11.05 8.19
N PRO A 73 14.16 10.38 7.10
CA PRO A 73 15.05 9.22 7.16
C PRO A 73 16.37 9.52 7.88
N SER A 74 16.91 8.54 8.59
CA SER A 74 18.27 8.64 9.19
C SER A 74 19.41 8.53 8.18
N GLY A 75 19.08 8.42 6.89
CA GLY A 75 19.98 8.39 5.74
C GLY A 75 19.59 7.32 4.71
N GLY A 76 20.54 6.96 3.85
CA GLY A 76 20.29 6.13 2.67
C GLY A 76 19.93 6.97 1.44
N SER A 77 20.05 6.41 0.25
CA SER A 77 19.93 7.17 -1.01
C SER A 77 18.75 6.78 -1.90
N GLN A 78 18.01 5.71 -1.59
CA GLN A 78 16.96 5.16 -2.46
C GLN A 78 15.58 5.16 -1.79
N PRO A 79 14.92 6.33 -1.63
CA PRO A 79 13.61 6.45 -0.96
C PRO A 79 12.53 5.57 -1.60
N LYS A 80 12.53 5.46 -2.93
CA LYS A 80 11.48 4.76 -3.69
C LYS A 80 11.70 3.25 -3.80
N SER A 81 12.87 2.72 -3.40
CA SER A 81 13.24 1.32 -3.63
C SER A 81 12.25 0.35 -2.98
N MET A 82 11.97 0.53 -1.68
CA MET A 82 11.03 -0.34 -0.95
C MET A 82 9.55 -0.07 -1.28
N TYR A 83 9.21 1.16 -1.65
CA TYR A 83 7.89 1.48 -2.21
C TYR A 83 7.63 0.71 -3.52
N SER A 84 8.65 0.60 -4.38
CA SER A 84 8.59 -0.19 -5.61
C SER A 84 8.45 -1.69 -5.32
N VAL A 85 9.11 -2.22 -4.28
CA VAL A 85 8.95 -3.62 -3.85
C VAL A 85 7.52 -3.89 -3.40
N SER A 86 6.93 -3.04 -2.55
CA SER A 86 5.55 -3.23 -2.10
C SER A 86 4.57 -3.19 -3.27
N SER A 87 4.77 -2.26 -4.22
CA SER A 87 3.98 -2.19 -5.47
C SER A 87 3.98 -3.52 -6.23
N LYS A 88 5.17 -4.09 -6.46
CA LYS A 88 5.38 -5.30 -7.28
C LYS A 88 4.98 -6.61 -6.58
N THR A 89 4.66 -6.54 -5.28
CA THR A 89 4.28 -7.67 -4.42
C THR A 89 2.86 -7.51 -3.85
N ASN A 90 2.04 -6.66 -4.48
CA ASN A 90 0.64 -6.37 -4.11
C ASN A 90 0.44 -5.80 -2.69
N GLY A 91 1.51 -5.30 -2.06
CA GLY A 91 1.43 -4.62 -0.77
C GLY A 91 1.25 -3.12 -0.90
N MET A 92 1.34 -2.44 0.24
CA MET A 92 1.28 -0.99 0.40
C MET A 92 2.62 -0.42 0.88
N GLY A 93 3.07 0.68 0.28
CA GLY A 93 4.22 1.48 0.68
C GLY A 93 3.76 2.89 1.05
N ALA A 94 3.93 3.32 2.29
CA ALA A 94 3.61 4.68 2.69
C ALA A 94 4.87 5.41 3.16
N PHE A 95 4.92 6.72 2.95
CA PHE A 95 5.81 7.60 3.70
C PHE A 95 5.01 8.23 4.82
N VAL A 96 5.55 8.30 6.04
CA VAL A 96 4.84 8.74 7.24
C VAL A 96 5.83 9.47 8.15
N ASP A 97 5.40 10.53 8.82
CA ASP A 97 6.21 11.10 9.90
C ASP A 97 6.40 10.06 11.01
N ASP A 98 7.63 9.98 11.55
CA ASP A 98 8.01 9.06 12.61
C ASP A 98 7.05 9.02 13.79
N TYR A 99 6.51 10.17 14.17
CA TYR A 99 5.57 10.30 15.27
C TYR A 99 4.32 9.43 15.07
N TYR A 100 3.92 9.18 13.81
CA TYR A 100 2.74 8.38 13.47
C TYR A 100 3.03 6.93 13.10
N PHE A 101 4.26 6.43 13.31
CA PHE A 101 4.58 5.02 13.01
C PHE A 101 3.72 4.03 13.79
N ASP A 102 3.45 4.30 15.07
CA ASP A 102 2.61 3.42 15.88
C ASP A 102 1.13 3.44 15.43
N PRO A 103 0.45 4.60 15.31
CA PRO A 103 -0.93 4.63 14.87
C PRO A 103 -1.10 4.12 13.44
N ILE A 104 -0.14 4.36 12.53
CA ILE A 104 -0.28 3.91 11.14
C ILE A 104 -0.13 2.38 11.00
N VAL A 105 0.66 1.71 11.85
CA VAL A 105 0.76 0.24 11.87
C VAL A 105 -0.60 -0.39 12.17
N SER A 106 -1.38 0.20 13.08
CA SER A 106 -2.73 -0.30 13.40
C SER A 106 -3.73 -0.13 12.25
N ARG A 107 -3.50 0.86 11.37
CA ARG A 107 -4.33 1.18 10.21
C ARG A 107 -3.88 0.45 8.95
N PHE A 108 -2.63 0.04 8.84
CA PHE A 108 -2.21 -0.78 7.71
C PHE A 108 -2.98 -2.12 7.67
N PRO A 109 -3.20 -2.71 6.48
CA PRO A 109 -3.99 -3.92 6.27
C PRO A 109 -3.26 -5.20 6.74
N LEU A 110 -2.91 -5.24 8.03
CA LEU A 110 -2.05 -6.27 8.64
C LEU A 110 -2.82 -7.23 9.54
N PHE A 111 -3.84 -6.75 10.27
CA PHE A 111 -4.54 -7.53 11.29
C PHE A 111 -5.98 -7.90 10.90
N ASN A 112 -6.84 -6.90 10.66
CA ASN A 112 -8.29 -7.12 10.48
C ASN A 112 -8.68 -7.36 9.02
N ASN A 113 -8.27 -6.48 8.10
CA ASN A 113 -8.59 -6.58 6.66
C ASN A 113 -7.30 -6.81 5.91
N THR A 114 -7.05 -8.07 5.59
CA THR A 114 -5.68 -8.50 5.29
C THR A 114 -5.61 -9.27 3.98
N TYR A 115 -6.76 -9.62 3.39
CA TYR A 115 -6.85 -10.33 2.12
C TYR A 115 -7.06 -9.31 1.00
N PRO A 116 -6.04 -8.98 0.19
CA PRO A 116 -6.24 -8.10 -0.95
C PRO A 116 -7.13 -8.82 -1.97
N VAL A 117 -8.31 -8.26 -2.22
CA VAL A 117 -9.23 -8.71 -3.27
C VAL A 117 -9.07 -7.88 -4.55
N TYR A 118 -8.40 -6.73 -4.44
CA TYR A 118 -8.06 -5.86 -5.55
C TYR A 118 -6.70 -5.22 -5.31
N ALA A 119 -5.87 -5.20 -6.35
CA ALA A 119 -4.59 -4.51 -6.31
C ALA A 119 -4.23 -3.95 -7.68
N THR A 120 -4.10 -2.63 -7.76
CA THR A 120 -3.62 -1.94 -8.96
C THR A 120 -2.59 -0.88 -8.60
N THR A 121 -1.57 -0.75 -9.42
CA THR A 121 -0.58 0.32 -9.32
C THR A 121 -0.60 1.12 -10.60
N VAL A 122 -0.73 2.44 -10.50
CA VAL A 122 -0.89 3.32 -11.66
C VAL A 122 0.08 4.48 -11.63
N GLN A 123 0.59 4.84 -12.80
CA GLN A 123 1.33 6.08 -13.03
C GLN A 123 0.39 7.18 -13.49
N VAL A 124 0.51 8.35 -12.87
CA VAL A 124 -0.26 9.57 -13.17
C VAL A 124 0.66 10.78 -13.17
N SER A 125 0.28 11.84 -13.88
CA SER A 125 1.03 13.11 -13.99
C SER A 125 0.05 14.22 -14.39
N GLY A 126 0.20 15.41 -13.80
CA GLY A 126 -0.73 16.53 -14.00
C GLY A 126 -2.13 16.22 -13.46
N SER A 127 -3.15 16.54 -14.24
CA SER A 127 -4.55 16.31 -13.87
C SER A 127 -5.26 15.47 -14.93
N GLY A 128 -6.19 14.61 -14.51
CA GLY A 128 -6.97 13.81 -15.45
C GLY A 128 -7.77 12.70 -14.80
N THR A 129 -8.28 11.81 -15.65
CA THR A 129 -9.05 10.62 -15.27
C THR A 129 -8.42 9.39 -15.89
N LYS A 130 -8.31 8.30 -15.11
CA LYS A 130 -7.79 7.02 -15.56
C LYS A 130 -8.79 5.91 -15.29
N ASN A 131 -9.07 5.09 -16.30
CA ASN A 131 -9.79 3.84 -16.11
C ASN A 131 -8.85 2.82 -15.45
N LEU A 132 -9.35 2.15 -14.42
CA LEU A 132 -8.64 1.09 -13.70
C LEU A 132 -9.25 -0.28 -14.06
N PRO A 133 -8.56 -1.39 -13.76
CA PRO A 133 -9.18 -2.71 -13.87
C PRO A 133 -10.49 -2.78 -13.08
N ASN A 134 -11.48 -3.48 -13.60
CA ASN A 134 -12.76 -3.65 -12.91
C ASN A 134 -12.57 -4.39 -11.57
N LEU A 135 -13.40 -4.04 -10.61
CA LEU A 135 -13.45 -4.65 -9.29
C LEU A 135 -14.59 -5.65 -9.25
N TYR A 136 -14.28 -6.91 -8.94
CA TYR A 136 -15.30 -7.93 -8.65
C TYR A 136 -15.30 -8.24 -7.17
N LEU A 137 -16.47 -8.17 -6.53
CA LEU A 137 -16.64 -8.49 -5.12
C LEU A 137 -17.71 -9.59 -4.97
N PRO A 138 -17.40 -10.71 -4.31
CA PRO A 138 -18.33 -11.84 -4.22
C PRO A 138 -19.39 -11.68 -3.13
N ASN A 139 -19.24 -10.74 -2.19
CA ASN A 139 -20.10 -10.62 -1.02
C ASN A 139 -20.42 -9.16 -0.69
N PRO A 140 -21.61 -8.86 -0.15
CA PRO A 140 -21.99 -7.50 0.22
C PRO A 140 -21.49 -7.15 1.63
N TYR A 141 -20.22 -6.76 1.74
CA TYR A 141 -19.58 -6.43 3.03
C TYR A 141 -18.90 -5.05 2.99
N PRO A 142 -18.55 -4.49 4.16
CA PRO A 142 -17.57 -3.42 4.21
C PRO A 142 -16.22 -3.92 3.71
N TYR A 143 -15.65 -3.21 2.74
CA TYR A 143 -14.29 -3.43 2.25
C TYR A 143 -13.40 -2.27 2.67
N TYR A 144 -12.17 -2.59 3.01
CA TYR A 144 -11.16 -1.62 3.41
C TYR A 144 -10.38 -1.16 2.19
N ILE A 145 -10.55 0.11 1.81
CA ILE A 145 -9.81 0.71 0.70
C ILE A 145 -8.56 1.40 1.27
N ALA A 146 -7.43 1.16 0.65
CA ALA A 146 -6.16 1.81 0.96
C ALA A 146 -5.55 2.39 -0.32
N ILE A 147 -5.17 3.66 -0.27
CA ILE A 147 -4.58 4.37 -1.40
C ILE A 147 -3.35 5.17 -0.97
N THR A 148 -2.33 5.17 -1.81
CA THR A 148 -1.28 6.18 -1.74
C THR A 148 -1.52 7.24 -2.79
N TYR A 149 -1.34 8.50 -2.44
CA TYR A 149 -1.47 9.62 -3.38
C TYR A 149 -0.12 10.22 -3.82
N GLN A 150 1.00 9.74 -3.27
CA GLN A 150 2.34 10.07 -3.75
C GLN A 150 3.34 8.97 -3.37
N ASP A 151 4.40 8.79 -4.17
CA ASP A 151 5.46 7.80 -3.94
C ASP A 151 6.73 8.42 -3.35
N HIS A 152 6.64 9.65 -2.84
CA HIS A 152 7.75 10.38 -2.23
C HIS A 152 7.26 11.45 -1.25
N VAL A 153 8.20 11.95 -0.45
CA VAL A 153 8.07 13.15 0.38
C VAL A 153 9.14 14.16 -0.02
N PRO A 154 8.92 15.47 0.15
CA PRO A 154 7.71 16.10 0.72
C PRO A 154 6.47 15.98 -0.18
N ILE A 155 5.28 16.17 0.40
CA ILE A 155 4.02 16.23 -0.35
C ILE A 155 3.91 17.65 -0.93
N ASP A 156 4.33 17.80 -2.18
CA ASP A 156 4.58 19.09 -2.82
C ASP A 156 3.65 19.36 -4.01
N SER A 157 3.28 18.30 -4.74
CA SER A 157 2.49 18.40 -5.97
C SER A 157 1.04 17.95 -5.82
N PHE A 158 0.74 17.09 -4.84
CA PHE A 158 -0.60 16.54 -4.63
C PHE A 158 -1.66 17.63 -4.41
N GLN A 159 -2.78 17.55 -5.13
CA GLN A 159 -3.95 18.42 -4.90
C GLN A 159 -5.16 17.60 -4.46
N SER A 160 -5.52 16.60 -5.26
CA SER A 160 -6.61 15.68 -4.93
C SER A 160 -6.53 14.37 -5.73
N ILE A 161 -7.13 13.34 -5.17
CA ILE A 161 -7.50 12.10 -5.85
C ILE A 161 -8.95 11.76 -5.52
N ASN A 162 -9.65 11.16 -6.48
CA ASN A 162 -10.98 10.64 -6.27
C ASN A 162 -11.09 9.27 -6.94
N LEU A 163 -11.06 8.21 -6.13
CA LEU A 163 -11.31 6.85 -6.61
C LEU A 163 -12.82 6.63 -6.66
N ARG A 164 -13.35 6.36 -7.85
CA ARG A 164 -14.78 6.14 -8.07
C ARG A 164 -15.04 4.72 -8.51
N TRP A 165 -16.19 4.21 -8.08
CA TRP A 165 -16.72 2.92 -8.52
C TRP A 165 -18.17 3.07 -8.91
N ALA A 166 -18.57 2.39 -9.99
CA ALA A 166 -19.95 2.39 -10.43
C ALA A 166 -20.34 1.08 -11.11
N ASN A 167 -21.59 0.70 -10.93
CA ASN A 167 -22.32 -0.28 -11.71
C ASN A 167 -23.73 0.30 -12.01
N PRO A 168 -24.58 -0.35 -12.81
CA PRO A 168 -25.89 0.19 -13.16
C PRO A 168 -26.82 0.53 -11.99
N ASN A 169 -26.62 -0.08 -10.81
CA ASN A 169 -27.52 0.02 -9.65
C ASN A 169 -26.87 0.70 -8.43
N ASP A 170 -25.56 0.93 -8.44
CA ASP A 170 -24.81 1.38 -7.26
C ASP A 170 -23.52 2.10 -7.68
N SER A 171 -23.16 3.14 -6.94
CA SER A 171 -21.93 3.90 -7.16
C SER A 171 -21.46 4.55 -5.85
N GLY A 172 -20.17 4.81 -5.78
CA GLY A 172 -19.56 5.51 -4.65
C GLY A 172 -18.19 6.03 -5.01
N ASN A 173 -17.58 6.72 -4.06
CA ASN A 173 -16.26 7.28 -4.24
C ASN A 173 -15.46 7.39 -2.94
N PHE A 174 -14.15 7.51 -3.09
CA PHE A 174 -13.22 7.83 -2.02
C PHE A 174 -12.34 8.99 -2.47
N GLU A 175 -12.66 10.17 -1.94
CA GLU A 175 -11.94 11.41 -2.20
C GLU A 175 -10.92 11.70 -1.11
N VAL A 176 -9.74 12.14 -1.52
CA VAL A 176 -8.70 12.69 -0.65
C VAL A 176 -8.21 13.97 -1.29
N ASN A 177 -8.16 15.06 -0.53
CA ASN A 177 -7.64 16.35 -0.97
C ASN A 177 -6.57 16.88 -0.02
N LEU A 178 -5.91 17.97 -0.41
CA LEU A 178 -4.87 18.64 0.38
C LEU A 178 -5.27 18.96 1.83
N ASN A 179 -6.53 19.33 2.08
CA ASN A 179 -6.97 19.66 3.43
C ASN A 179 -6.96 18.42 4.33
N ASP A 180 -7.33 17.25 3.79
CA ASP A 180 -7.30 15.99 4.53
C ASP A 180 -5.86 15.62 4.93
N VAL A 181 -4.92 15.81 4.01
CA VAL A 181 -3.49 15.53 4.19
C VAL A 181 -2.83 16.48 5.20
N SER A 182 -3.25 17.74 5.22
CA SER A 182 -2.74 18.74 6.18
C SER A 182 -3.17 18.48 7.63
N SER A 183 -4.18 17.62 7.84
CA SER A 183 -4.63 17.26 9.17
C SER A 183 -3.66 16.30 9.86
N VAL A 184 -3.47 16.50 11.16
CA VAL A 184 -2.59 15.73 12.07
C VAL A 184 -2.79 14.20 11.93
N TYR A 185 -3.96 13.73 11.47
CA TYR A 185 -4.30 12.31 11.37
C TYR A 185 -3.76 11.59 10.13
N TYR A 186 -3.27 12.32 9.11
CA TYR A 186 -2.83 11.77 7.82
C TYR A 186 -1.42 12.22 7.41
N SER A 187 -0.55 12.52 8.37
CA SER A 187 0.82 12.95 8.09
C SER A 187 1.62 11.84 7.39
N GLY A 188 1.65 11.89 6.05
CA GLY A 188 2.25 10.86 5.22
C GLY A 188 1.68 10.84 3.81
N THR A 189 1.80 9.73 3.08
CA THR A 189 1.28 9.59 1.70
C THR A 189 0.14 8.59 1.57
N TYR A 190 -0.47 8.19 2.70
CA TYR A 190 -1.41 7.07 2.80
C TYR A 190 -2.78 7.52 3.31
N ALA A 191 -3.82 7.10 2.61
CA ALA A 191 -5.20 7.29 3.01
C ALA A 191 -5.95 5.94 2.98
N HIS A 192 -6.96 5.81 3.82
CA HIS A 192 -7.77 4.61 3.92
C HIS A 192 -9.15 4.92 4.47
N ASP A 193 -10.13 4.09 4.13
CA ASP A 193 -11.43 4.07 4.79
C ASP A 193 -12.19 2.76 4.49
N PHE A 194 -13.35 2.59 5.12
CA PHE A 194 -14.29 1.51 4.88
C PHE A 194 -15.46 1.96 4.02
N PHE A 195 -15.76 1.17 3.00
CA PHE A 195 -16.93 1.41 2.15
C PHE A 195 -17.75 0.14 2.00
N MET A 196 -19.07 0.30 2.01
CA MET A 196 -20.00 -0.79 1.72
C MET A 196 -20.05 -1.01 0.21
N PHE A 197 -19.96 -2.28 -0.19
CA PHE A 197 -20.16 -2.70 -1.57
C PHE A 197 -21.23 -3.79 -1.64
N ASN A 198 -21.86 -3.90 -2.80
CA ASN A 198 -22.70 -5.03 -3.18
C ASN A 198 -21.87 -6.16 -3.79
N ALA A 199 -22.42 -7.38 -3.82
CA ALA A 199 -21.80 -8.53 -4.46
C ALA A 199 -21.92 -8.48 -5.99
N THR A 200 -21.04 -7.71 -6.65
CA THR A 200 -21.10 -7.49 -8.10
C THR A 200 -19.77 -6.97 -8.68
N ASN A 201 -19.79 -6.65 -9.97
CA ASN A 201 -18.71 -5.98 -10.68
C ASN A 201 -18.91 -4.46 -10.66
N TYR A 202 -17.83 -3.73 -10.45
CA TYR A 202 -17.76 -2.29 -10.54
C TYR A 202 -16.72 -1.86 -11.57
N ASN A 203 -17.12 -0.89 -12.41
CA ASN A 203 -16.17 -0.13 -13.20
C ASN A 203 -15.44 0.83 -12.26
N MET A 204 -14.11 0.84 -12.32
CA MET A 204 -13.26 1.63 -11.43
C MET A 204 -12.60 2.75 -12.23
N THR A 205 -12.70 3.99 -11.73
CA THR A 205 -12.01 5.14 -12.31
C THR A 205 -11.30 5.95 -11.23
N LEU A 206 -10.19 6.57 -11.60
CA LEU A 206 -9.42 7.45 -10.74
C LEU A 206 -9.35 8.82 -11.37
N ASP A 207 -9.93 9.82 -10.72
CA ASP A 207 -9.62 11.21 -11.01
C ASP A 207 -8.45 11.65 -10.14
N TYR A 208 -7.54 12.42 -10.71
CA TYR A 208 -6.36 12.89 -10.02
C TYR A 208 -6.00 14.31 -10.45
N ASN A 209 -5.43 15.05 -9.52
CA ASN A 209 -4.99 16.41 -9.74
C ASN A 209 -3.67 16.67 -9.00
N TYR A 210 -2.65 17.06 -9.77
CA TYR A 210 -1.34 17.48 -9.27
C TYR A 210 -0.99 18.84 -9.88
N SER A 211 -0.32 19.71 -9.10
CA SER A 211 0.11 21.03 -9.56
C SER A 211 1.28 20.99 -10.54
N GLY A 212 1.92 19.84 -10.73
CA GLY A 212 3.07 19.63 -11.61
C GLY A 212 2.94 18.41 -12.51
N MET A 213 3.95 18.21 -13.37
CA MET A 213 3.99 17.13 -14.36
C MET A 213 4.83 15.92 -13.93
N ASP A 214 5.36 15.93 -12.71
CA ASP A 214 6.14 14.79 -12.19
C ASP A 214 5.26 13.55 -12.07
N VAL A 215 5.81 12.41 -12.49
CA VAL A 215 5.08 11.14 -12.47
C VAL A 215 4.98 10.62 -11.04
N GLN A 216 3.75 10.38 -10.59
CA GLN A 216 3.44 9.73 -9.33
C GLN A 216 3.05 8.28 -9.57
N ASN A 217 3.65 7.36 -8.81
CA ASN A 217 3.23 5.97 -8.77
C ASN A 217 2.24 5.82 -7.61
N LEU A 218 1.00 5.44 -7.89
CA LEU A 218 -0.04 5.28 -6.88
C LEU A 218 -0.36 3.81 -6.69
N GLN A 219 -0.51 3.38 -5.45
CA GLN A 219 -0.99 2.05 -5.07
C GLN A 219 -2.41 2.15 -4.58
N ILE A 220 -3.29 1.33 -5.15
CA ILE A 220 -4.70 1.22 -4.76
C ILE A 220 -4.97 -0.24 -4.43
N ARG A 221 -5.45 -0.48 -3.22
CA ARG A 221 -5.72 -1.83 -2.69
C ARG A 221 -7.07 -1.84 -2.02
N ILE A 222 -7.80 -2.93 -2.21
CA ILE A 222 -9.06 -3.19 -1.51
C ILE A 222 -8.93 -4.51 -0.79
N TYR A 223 -9.26 -4.53 0.49
CA TYR A 223 -9.09 -5.68 1.37
C TYR A 223 -10.43 -6.16 1.91
N SER A 224 -10.59 -7.47 1.95
CA SER A 224 -11.64 -8.13 2.72
C SER A 224 -11.12 -8.61 4.08
N LYS A 225 -12.07 -8.86 4.98
CA LYS A 225 -11.82 -9.54 6.26
C LYS A 225 -11.57 -11.04 6.08
N THR A 226 -12.12 -11.65 5.04
CA THR A 226 -12.07 -13.08 4.72
C THR A 226 -11.98 -13.32 3.22
#